data_AF-A0A2G6NWT0-F1
#
_entry.id   AF-A0A2G6NWT0-F1
#
_cell.length_a   1.000
_cell.length_b   1.000
_cell.length_c   1.000
_cell.angle_alpha   90.00
_cell.angle_beta   90.00
_cell.angle_gamma   90.00
#
_symmetry.space_group_name_H-M   'P 1'
#
loop_
_entity.id
_entity.type
_entity.pdbx_description
1 polymer ?
#
loop_
_entity_poly.entity_id
_entity_poly.type
_entity_poly.pdbx_seq_one_letter_code
_entity_poly.pdbx_strand_id
1 'polypeptide(L)'
;MEVTRKLQPLDLRQLEERLEVSALSGGIMGEGLIEGDCIICCYHHKCDRIIPLLLTMLAREREALAGLWAGDQQLLAPGRRFLAEHPELRSGLVLSFHQGPFPLLVEPYLAAGLDPVILLHPSARENFREMVEQSRAVMGHKGKVRWSCVGEKGFIRQLIKAVREGAPVIAFIDGNSGESGMDGTRRDGALYSLPGRDIKVRTGLARLVCRLQCPMHMAAVHWNERMEMVWEAETDQTPAPTEDPEAVTRRIFDWVFSQIMARPEQWDFWIMLREACACFSPALGADDRLPAGLHDDFIHAFHICLERSASSVRLHLDRQVEVWPGDVLVNLTDDRFYSAEGLRDQDLETMREAPRSLEELSAEHGLHWVKFHGLRLCLLGMARLGA
;
A
#
# COMPACT_ATOMS: atom_id res chain seq x y z
N MET A 1 37.56 11.96 -38.33
CA MET A 1 37.70 10.60 -37.78
C MET A 1 36.34 10.26 -37.15
N GLU A 2 35.42 9.74 -37.95
CA GLU A 2 34.08 9.34 -37.52
C GLU A 2 34.18 8.04 -36.71
N VAL A 3 33.62 8.04 -35.50
CA VAL A 3 33.37 6.83 -34.73
C VAL A 3 31.86 6.66 -34.63
N THR A 4 31.28 6.09 -35.67
CA THR A 4 29.94 5.48 -35.63
C THR A 4 29.98 4.28 -34.70
N ARG A 5 29.60 4.47 -33.43
CA ARG A 5 29.22 3.35 -32.54
C ARG A 5 27.86 2.83 -33.01
N LYS A 6 27.87 1.73 -33.75
CA LYS A 6 26.67 0.92 -33.97
C LYS A 6 26.20 0.41 -32.60
N LEU A 7 25.09 0.96 -32.11
CA LEU A 7 24.32 0.35 -31.04
C LEU A 7 23.83 -1.00 -31.57
N GLN A 8 24.24 -2.09 -30.93
CA GLN A 8 23.65 -3.39 -31.23
C GLN A 8 22.20 -3.38 -30.74
N PRO A 9 21.26 -4.03 -31.46
CA PRO A 9 19.91 -4.18 -30.98
C PRO A 9 19.96 -4.95 -29.66
N LEU A 10 19.43 -4.36 -28.59
CA LEU A 10 19.27 -5.08 -27.33
C LEU A 10 18.38 -6.30 -27.62
N ASP A 11 18.86 -7.46 -27.22
CA ASP A 11 18.11 -8.72 -27.27
C ASP A 11 16.84 -8.54 -26.42
N LEU A 12 15.67 -8.73 -27.05
CA LEU A 12 14.37 -8.59 -26.39
C LEU A 12 14.28 -9.46 -25.13
N ARG A 13 14.99 -10.60 -25.09
CA ARG A 13 15.07 -11.45 -23.88
C ARG A 13 15.83 -10.81 -22.73
N GLN A 14 16.87 -10.02 -23.01
CA GLN A 14 17.60 -9.28 -21.98
C GLN A 14 16.81 -8.07 -21.46
N LEU A 15 15.88 -7.55 -22.26
CA LEU A 15 14.92 -6.53 -21.82
C LEU A 15 13.82 -7.17 -20.95
N GLU A 16 13.33 -8.35 -21.32
CA GLU A 16 12.36 -9.13 -20.54
C GLU A 16 12.93 -9.55 -19.18
N GLU A 17 14.15 -10.08 -19.11
CA GLU A 17 14.82 -10.43 -17.84
C GLU A 17 15.07 -9.20 -16.94
N ARG A 18 15.37 -8.03 -17.52
CA ARG A 18 15.57 -6.78 -16.75
C ARG A 18 14.26 -6.15 -16.30
N LEU A 19 13.19 -6.29 -17.08
CA LEU A 19 11.83 -5.86 -16.73
C LEU A 19 11.23 -6.76 -15.64
N GLU A 20 11.49 -8.07 -15.67
CA GLU A 20 11.12 -8.98 -14.59
C GLU A 20 11.84 -8.59 -13.29
N VAL A 21 13.15 -8.30 -13.34
CA VAL A 21 13.89 -7.84 -12.15
C VAL A 21 13.40 -6.46 -11.67
N SER A 22 12.98 -5.55 -12.55
CA SER A 22 12.42 -4.25 -12.17
C SER A 22 11.01 -4.36 -11.56
N ALA A 23 10.17 -5.27 -12.06
CA ALA A 23 8.85 -5.57 -11.49
C ALA A 23 8.97 -6.30 -10.14
N LEU A 24 10.09 -6.97 -9.89
CA LEU A 24 10.41 -7.64 -8.63
C LEU A 24 11.11 -6.74 -7.60
N SER A 25 11.70 -5.63 -8.02
CA SER A 25 12.43 -4.69 -7.14
C SER A 25 11.59 -3.48 -6.70
N GLY A 26 10.42 -3.26 -7.32
CA GLY A 26 9.35 -2.41 -6.81
C GLY A 26 8.55 -3.05 -5.66
N GLY A 27 9.22 -3.56 -4.63
CA GLY A 27 8.58 -3.98 -3.38
C GLY A 27 8.29 -5.47 -3.20
N ILE A 28 9.30 -6.20 -2.69
CA ILE A 28 9.19 -7.42 -1.87
C ILE A 28 8.66 -8.68 -2.61
N MET A 29 9.52 -9.31 -3.43
CA MET A 29 9.67 -10.77 -3.38
C MET A 29 10.85 -11.11 -2.47
N GLY A 30 10.62 -10.97 -1.16
CA GLY A 30 11.41 -11.71 -0.17
C GLY A 30 10.81 -13.12 -0.10
N GLU A 31 11.66 -14.13 -0.22
CA GLU A 31 11.30 -15.56 -0.16
C GLU A 31 10.33 -15.85 0.99
N GLY A 32 9.07 -16.02 0.62
CA GLY A 32 7.94 -16.34 1.46
C GLY A 32 6.77 -16.50 0.51
N LEU A 33 6.33 -17.74 0.31
CA LEU A 33 5.24 -18.11 -0.59
C LEU A 33 4.08 -17.11 -0.47
N ILE A 34 3.64 -16.62 -1.64
CA ILE A 34 2.37 -15.93 -1.82
C ILE A 34 1.27 -16.98 -1.58
N GLU A 35 0.89 -17.17 -0.33
CA GLU A 35 -0.37 -17.81 0.05
C GLU A 35 -1.35 -16.71 0.46
N GLY A 36 -2.33 -16.49 -0.43
CA GLY A 36 -3.65 -15.89 -0.19
C GLY A 36 -3.74 -14.63 0.65
N ASP A 37 -3.77 -13.45 0.02
CA ASP A 37 -4.38 -12.25 0.61
C ASP A 37 -4.73 -11.22 -0.49
N CYS A 38 -6.01 -11.15 -0.89
CA CYS A 38 -6.54 -10.10 -1.77
C CYS A 38 -7.49 -9.17 -0.99
N ILE A 39 -7.07 -7.92 -0.80
CA ILE A 39 -7.85 -6.81 -0.20
C ILE A 39 -8.68 -6.07 -1.27
N ILE A 40 -8.86 -6.65 -2.47
CA ILE A 40 -9.39 -5.93 -3.65
C ILE A 40 -10.93 -5.75 -3.62
N CYS A 41 -11.67 -6.38 -2.71
CA CYS A 41 -13.11 -6.55 -2.91
C CYS A 41 -14.06 -5.84 -1.95
N CYS A 42 -13.54 -5.13 -0.96
CA CYS A 42 -14.39 -4.28 -0.16
C CYS A 42 -14.72 -3.03 -1.00
N TYR A 43 -15.98 -2.89 -1.41
CA TYR A 43 -16.64 -1.73 -2.02
C TYR A 43 -16.90 -1.76 -3.55
N HIS A 44 -18.16 -2.12 -3.88
CA HIS A 44 -18.95 -1.97 -5.12
C HIS A 44 -19.24 -3.20 -6.03
N HIS A 45 -20.51 -3.28 -6.43
CA HIS A 45 -21.26 -4.26 -7.25
C HIS A 45 -20.74 -4.56 -8.68
N LYS A 46 -19.43 -4.50 -8.97
CA LYS A 46 -18.88 -4.60 -10.35
C LYS A 46 -17.59 -5.43 -10.49
N CYS A 47 -17.47 -6.58 -9.83
CA CYS A 47 -16.31 -7.48 -9.99
C CYS A 47 -16.05 -7.88 -11.45
N ASP A 48 -17.06 -7.96 -12.31
CA ASP A 48 -16.90 -8.36 -13.72
C ASP A 48 -16.13 -7.36 -14.61
N ARG A 49 -15.87 -6.13 -14.12
CA ARG A 49 -15.14 -5.09 -14.88
C ARG A 49 -13.75 -4.75 -14.32
N ILE A 50 -13.44 -5.11 -13.08
CA ILE A 50 -12.21 -4.67 -12.41
C ILE A 50 -11.00 -5.49 -12.87
N ILE A 51 -11.14 -6.81 -13.01
CA ILE A 51 -10.03 -7.69 -13.42
C ILE A 51 -9.54 -7.37 -14.85
N PRO A 52 -10.42 -7.20 -15.85
CA PRO A 52 -9.98 -6.80 -17.19
C PRO A 52 -9.33 -5.41 -17.21
N LEU A 53 -9.82 -4.46 -16.38
CA LEU A 53 -9.27 -3.12 -16.29
C LEU A 53 -7.85 -3.15 -15.68
N LEU A 54 -7.66 -3.85 -14.55
CA LEU A 54 -6.37 -4.00 -13.87
C LEU A 54 -5.31 -4.63 -14.77
N LEU A 55 -5.65 -5.72 -15.46
CA LEU A 55 -4.73 -6.38 -16.40
C LEU A 55 -4.37 -5.48 -17.58
N THR A 56 -5.33 -4.71 -18.09
CA THR A 56 -5.09 -3.74 -19.16
C THR A 56 -4.19 -2.59 -18.68
N MET A 57 -4.38 -2.13 -17.45
CA MET A 57 -3.59 -1.07 -16.84
C MET A 57 -2.13 -1.48 -16.62
N LEU A 58 -1.89 -2.65 -16.03
CA LEU A 58 -0.52 -3.17 -15.83
C LEU A 58 0.21 -3.40 -17.15
N ALA A 59 -0.48 -3.91 -18.18
CA ALA A 59 0.11 -4.09 -19.50
C ALA A 59 0.50 -2.76 -20.17
N ARG A 60 -0.38 -1.75 -20.08
CA ARG A 60 -0.16 -0.40 -20.61
C ARG A 60 0.90 0.37 -19.82
N GLU A 61 0.97 0.21 -18.51
CA GLU A 61 2.00 0.81 -17.69
C GLU A 61 3.38 0.24 -18.05
N ARG A 62 3.46 -1.08 -18.26
CA ARG A 62 4.67 -1.72 -18.80
C ARG A 62 5.02 -1.19 -20.20
N GLU A 63 4.05 -1.05 -21.09
CA GLU A 63 4.26 -0.49 -22.43
C GLU A 63 4.73 0.97 -22.38
N ALA A 64 4.12 1.78 -21.52
CA ALA A 64 4.46 3.18 -21.32
C ALA A 64 5.89 3.34 -20.75
N LEU A 65 6.24 2.55 -19.73
CA LEU A 65 7.59 2.52 -19.15
C LEU A 65 8.62 1.98 -20.14
N ALA A 66 8.28 0.96 -20.93
CA ALA A 66 9.15 0.45 -21.99
C ALA A 66 9.40 1.49 -23.08
N GLY A 67 8.36 2.21 -23.51
CA GLY A 67 8.48 3.33 -24.45
C GLY A 67 9.36 4.45 -23.89
N LEU A 68 9.17 4.79 -22.61
CA LEU A 68 9.99 5.77 -21.89
C LEU A 68 11.47 5.37 -21.89
N TRP A 69 11.78 4.11 -21.61
CA TRP A 69 13.16 3.58 -21.62
C TRP A 69 13.74 3.43 -23.03
N ALA A 70 12.88 3.28 -24.04
CA ALA A 70 13.27 3.38 -25.44
C ALA A 70 13.49 4.84 -25.91
N GLY A 71 13.26 5.82 -25.02
CA GLY A 71 13.50 7.25 -25.29
C GLY A 71 12.27 8.02 -25.76
N ASP A 72 11.07 7.42 -25.76
CA ASP A 72 9.83 8.14 -26.02
C ASP A 72 9.47 9.04 -24.83
N GLN A 73 9.65 10.34 -25.02
CA GLN A 73 9.35 11.35 -24.01
C GLN A 73 7.95 11.95 -24.13
N GLN A 74 7.11 11.51 -25.08
CA GLN A 74 5.77 12.08 -25.25
C GLN A 74 4.91 11.89 -24.00
N LEU A 75 5.10 10.77 -23.31
CA LEU A 75 4.47 10.48 -22.01
C LEU A 75 4.83 11.49 -20.91
N LEU A 76 5.98 12.17 -21.00
CA LEU A 76 6.41 13.14 -19.98
C LEU A 76 5.84 14.54 -20.19
N ALA A 77 5.37 14.84 -21.41
CA ALA A 77 4.87 16.17 -21.76
C ALA A 77 3.70 16.65 -20.87
N PRO A 78 2.72 15.82 -20.47
CA PRO A 78 1.71 16.19 -19.50
C PRO A 78 2.27 16.66 -18.15
N GLY A 79 3.22 15.92 -17.56
CA GLY A 79 3.81 16.29 -16.27
C GLY A 79 4.60 17.61 -16.33
N ARG A 80 5.32 17.84 -17.43
CA ARG A 80 6.04 19.11 -17.65
C ARG A 80 5.10 20.31 -17.80
N ARG A 81 3.97 20.13 -18.52
CA ARG A 81 2.93 21.16 -18.61
C ARG A 81 2.28 21.41 -17.25
N PHE A 82 1.95 20.35 -16.52
CA PHE A 82 1.39 20.44 -15.18
C PHE A 82 2.27 21.30 -14.24
N LEU A 83 3.58 21.07 -14.19
CA LEU A 83 4.48 21.91 -13.38
C LEU A 83 4.61 23.35 -13.90
N ALA A 84 4.48 23.58 -15.21
CA ALA A 84 4.48 24.92 -15.77
C ALA A 84 3.19 25.70 -15.44
N GLU A 85 2.06 25.00 -15.36
CA GLU A 85 0.74 25.53 -15.00
C GLU A 85 0.58 25.75 -13.49
N HIS A 86 1.37 25.05 -12.66
CA HIS A 86 1.36 25.14 -11.19
C HIS A 86 2.76 25.55 -10.67
N PRO A 87 3.21 26.80 -10.91
CA PRO A 87 4.54 27.25 -10.53
C PRO A 87 4.79 27.23 -9.00
N GLU A 88 3.74 27.22 -8.19
CA GLU A 88 3.80 27.15 -6.72
C GLU A 88 4.48 25.85 -6.25
N LEU A 89 4.27 24.75 -6.99
CA LEU A 89 4.84 23.43 -6.69
C LEU A 89 6.36 23.41 -6.70
N ARG A 90 7.03 24.43 -7.29
CA ARG A 90 8.49 24.51 -7.39
C ARG A 90 9.18 24.77 -6.05
N SER A 91 8.42 25.01 -4.98
CA SER A 91 8.93 25.27 -3.63
C SER A 91 8.02 24.66 -2.56
N GLY A 92 8.50 24.58 -1.32
CA GLY A 92 7.69 24.10 -0.20
C GLY A 92 7.61 22.58 -0.11
N LEU A 93 6.58 22.08 0.60
CA LEU A 93 6.36 20.65 0.80
C LEU A 93 5.28 20.16 -0.17
N VAL A 94 5.65 19.24 -1.05
CA VAL A 94 4.78 18.59 -2.02
C VAL A 94 4.46 17.18 -1.51
N LEU A 95 3.22 16.97 -1.13
CA LEU A 95 2.71 15.71 -0.60
C LEU A 95 2.07 14.89 -1.72
N SER A 96 2.43 13.61 -1.79
CA SER A 96 1.87 12.65 -2.72
C SER A 96 1.71 11.28 -2.05
N PHE A 97 1.29 10.28 -2.81
CA PHE A 97 1.05 8.91 -2.37
C PHE A 97 1.26 7.96 -3.54
N HIS A 98 1.34 6.65 -3.28
CA HIS A 98 1.71 5.64 -4.26
C HIS A 98 0.52 5.26 -5.16
N GLN A 99 0.01 6.23 -5.93
CA GLN A 99 -1.09 6.01 -6.88
C GLN A 99 -0.62 6.16 -8.33
N GLY A 100 -1.04 5.23 -9.19
CA GLY A 100 -0.72 5.21 -10.60
C GLY A 100 0.79 5.28 -10.84
N PRO A 101 1.27 6.00 -11.87
CA PRO A 101 2.68 6.11 -12.16
C PRO A 101 3.36 7.17 -11.27
N PHE A 102 3.13 7.11 -9.95
CA PHE A 102 3.68 8.03 -8.94
C PHE A 102 5.19 8.27 -9.03
N PRO A 103 6.05 7.31 -9.47
CA PRO A 103 7.47 7.57 -9.58
C PRO A 103 7.81 8.69 -10.57
N LEU A 104 6.93 8.93 -11.56
CA LEU A 104 7.10 9.98 -12.56
C LEU A 104 6.87 11.38 -12.00
N LEU A 105 6.31 11.53 -10.80
CA LEU A 105 6.08 12.83 -10.17
C LEU A 105 7.36 13.67 -10.05
N VAL A 106 8.52 13.03 -9.95
CA VAL A 106 9.82 13.69 -9.82
C VAL A 106 10.31 14.27 -11.16
N GLU A 107 9.93 13.70 -12.30
CA GLU A 107 10.47 14.04 -13.61
C GLU A 107 10.30 15.52 -13.98
N PRO A 108 9.11 16.14 -13.82
CA PRO A 108 8.90 17.53 -14.21
C PRO A 108 9.85 18.51 -13.52
N TYR A 109 10.19 18.23 -12.26
CA TYR A 109 11.13 19.03 -11.47
C TYR A 109 12.55 18.94 -12.04
N LEU A 110 13.01 17.74 -12.36
CA LEU A 110 14.32 17.50 -12.93
C LEU A 110 14.44 18.11 -14.34
N ALA A 111 13.39 17.98 -15.15
CA ALA A 111 13.29 18.59 -16.47
C ALA A 111 13.33 20.12 -16.40
N ALA A 112 12.70 20.71 -15.39
CA ALA A 112 12.74 22.13 -15.09
C ALA A 112 14.09 22.63 -14.54
N GLY A 113 15.07 21.73 -14.33
CA GLY A 113 16.38 22.06 -13.77
C GLY A 113 16.36 22.34 -12.27
N LEU A 114 15.34 21.88 -11.56
CA LEU A 114 15.22 22.00 -10.11
C LEU A 114 15.93 20.83 -9.41
N ASP A 115 16.32 21.06 -8.15
CA ASP A 115 16.97 20.06 -7.30
C ASP A 115 16.04 19.63 -6.14
N PRO A 116 14.99 18.83 -6.42
CA PRO A 116 14.01 18.43 -5.41
C PRO A 116 14.67 17.60 -4.31
N VAL A 117 14.22 17.80 -3.08
CA VAL A 117 14.52 16.89 -1.97
C VAL A 117 13.45 15.82 -1.92
N ILE A 118 13.84 14.56 -1.98
CA ILE A 118 12.91 13.45 -1.77
C ILE A 118 13.08 12.95 -0.35
N LEU A 119 11.99 13.04 0.43
CA LEU A 119 11.89 12.51 1.77
C LEU A 119 11.29 11.10 1.72
N LEU A 120 12.04 10.11 2.21
CA LEU A 120 11.65 8.71 2.16
C LEU A 120 12.17 7.90 3.36
N HIS A 121 11.63 6.70 3.54
CA HIS A 121 12.15 5.74 4.52
C HIS A 121 13.45 5.09 4.01
N PRO A 122 14.48 4.82 4.84
CA PRO A 122 15.75 4.27 4.39
C PRO A 122 15.65 3.02 3.52
N SER A 123 14.69 2.12 3.79
CA SER A 123 14.47 0.90 3.00
C SER A 123 14.01 1.15 1.57
N ALA A 124 13.37 2.29 1.29
CA ALA A 124 12.89 2.65 -0.05
C ALA A 124 13.96 3.35 -0.89
N ARG A 125 15.08 3.76 -0.26
CA ARG A 125 16.07 4.65 -0.86
C ARG A 125 16.71 4.06 -2.11
N GLU A 126 17.27 2.86 -2.02
CA GLU A 126 18.13 2.34 -3.09
C GLU A 126 17.32 2.02 -4.34
N ASN A 127 16.15 1.38 -4.19
CA ASN A 127 15.27 1.06 -5.33
C ASN A 127 14.75 2.34 -6.00
N PHE A 128 14.30 3.32 -5.21
CA PHE A 128 13.80 4.57 -5.76
C PHE A 128 14.92 5.41 -6.38
N ARG A 129 16.12 5.39 -5.78
CA ARG A 129 17.30 6.09 -6.31
C ARG A 129 17.74 5.55 -7.66
N GLU A 130 17.86 4.23 -7.80
CA GLU A 130 18.31 3.63 -9.06
C GLU A 130 17.39 4.03 -10.21
N MET A 131 16.09 3.88 -10.01
CA MET A 131 15.07 4.24 -11.00
C MET A 131 15.12 5.74 -11.35
N VAL A 132 15.22 6.65 -10.37
CA VAL A 132 15.27 8.10 -10.65
C VAL A 132 16.58 8.51 -11.34
N GLU A 133 17.73 8.00 -10.91
CA GLU A 133 19.02 8.35 -11.52
C GLU A 133 19.14 7.77 -12.94
N GLN A 134 18.62 6.56 -13.19
CA GLN A 134 18.55 6.00 -14.53
C GLN A 134 17.65 6.84 -15.44
N SER A 135 16.45 7.21 -14.98
CA SER A 135 15.53 8.08 -15.70
C SER A 135 16.18 9.42 -16.05
N ARG A 136 16.79 10.08 -15.05
CA ARG A 136 17.55 11.32 -15.21
C ARG A 136 18.65 11.21 -16.27
N ALA A 137 19.42 10.12 -16.26
CA ALA A 137 20.51 9.90 -17.20
C ALA A 137 20.01 9.67 -18.64
N VAL A 138 18.98 8.82 -18.82
CA VAL A 138 18.38 8.52 -20.13
C VAL A 138 17.75 9.78 -20.73
N MET A 139 17.08 10.59 -19.92
CA MET A 139 16.36 11.78 -20.39
C MET A 139 17.23 13.05 -20.46
N GLY A 140 18.47 13.00 -19.97
CA GLY A 140 19.40 14.13 -20.02
C GLY A 140 18.99 15.31 -19.13
N HIS A 141 18.31 15.07 -18.01
CA HIS A 141 17.85 16.14 -17.13
C HIS A 141 19.01 16.82 -16.39
N LYS A 142 18.87 18.15 -16.21
CA LYS A 142 19.90 18.98 -15.54
C LYS A 142 19.76 18.96 -14.03
N GLY A 143 18.52 18.92 -13.52
CA GLY A 143 18.24 18.84 -12.09
C GLY A 143 18.77 17.57 -11.45
N LYS A 144 18.96 17.60 -10.14
CA LYS A 144 19.47 16.48 -9.33
C LYS A 144 18.59 16.25 -8.11
N VAL A 145 18.34 14.99 -7.78
CA VAL A 145 17.66 14.67 -6.53
C VAL A 145 18.60 14.82 -5.35
N ARG A 146 18.11 15.51 -4.31
CA ARG A 146 18.70 15.48 -2.98
C ARG A 146 17.94 14.48 -2.13
N TRP A 147 18.64 13.49 -1.60
CA TRP A 147 18.03 12.41 -0.82
C TRP A 147 18.03 12.75 0.66
N SER A 148 16.87 12.68 1.32
CA SER A 148 16.76 12.82 2.77
C SER A 148 15.98 11.64 3.34
N CYS A 149 16.62 10.83 4.17
CA CYS A 149 15.98 9.64 4.74
C CYS A 149 15.55 9.89 6.17
N VAL A 150 14.33 9.45 6.49
CA VAL A 150 13.81 9.56 7.85
C VAL A 150 14.70 8.77 8.82
N GLY A 151 15.04 9.38 9.95
CA GLY A 151 15.90 8.78 10.99
C GLY A 151 17.40 8.92 10.77
N GLU A 152 17.86 9.39 9.59
CA GLU A 152 19.28 9.70 9.40
C GLU A 152 19.69 10.92 10.23
N LYS A 153 20.91 10.91 10.79
CA LYS A 153 21.40 12.01 11.63
C LYS A 153 21.32 13.34 10.89
N GLY A 154 20.47 14.25 11.40
CA GLY A 154 20.31 15.60 10.86
C GLY A 154 19.34 15.73 9.69
N PHE A 155 18.56 14.70 9.36
CA PHE A 155 17.57 14.77 8.26
C PHE A 155 16.61 15.95 8.41
N ILE A 156 16.09 16.22 9.62
CA ILE A 156 15.24 17.39 9.90
C ILE A 156 15.95 18.71 9.56
N ARG A 157 17.25 18.85 9.89
CA ARG A 157 18.00 20.08 9.57
C ARG A 157 18.16 20.24 8.06
N GLN A 158 18.35 19.14 7.32
CA GLN A 158 18.43 19.16 5.86
C GLN A 158 17.09 19.59 5.24
N LEU A 159 15.97 19.04 5.73
CA LEU A 159 14.63 19.42 5.28
C LEU A 159 14.34 20.90 5.54
N ILE A 160 14.58 21.38 6.77
CA ILE A 160 14.39 22.80 7.11
C ILE A 160 15.25 23.70 6.23
N LYS A 161 16.51 23.31 5.99
CA LYS A 161 17.41 24.05 5.10
C LYS A 161 16.85 24.11 3.68
N ALA A 162 16.41 22.97 3.13
CA ALA A 162 15.88 22.90 1.78
C ALA A 162 14.62 23.75 1.59
N VAL A 163 13.68 23.70 2.55
CA VAL A 163 12.47 24.53 2.55
C VAL A 163 12.85 26.02 2.57
N ARG A 164 13.81 26.42 3.41
CA ARG A 164 14.28 27.82 3.50
C ARG A 164 15.02 28.30 2.24
N GLU A 165 15.67 27.40 1.53
CA GLU A 165 16.30 27.67 0.23
C GLU A 165 15.27 27.77 -0.91
N GLY A 166 13.99 27.56 -0.63
CA GLY A 166 12.92 27.60 -1.64
C GLY A 166 12.88 26.35 -2.52
N ALA A 167 13.52 25.25 -2.10
CA ALA A 167 13.50 24.02 -2.87
C ALA A 167 12.22 23.22 -2.62
N PRO A 168 11.75 22.44 -3.62
CA PRO A 168 10.62 21.55 -3.43
C PRO A 168 11.07 20.32 -2.64
N VAL A 169 10.31 19.97 -1.62
CA VAL A 169 10.47 18.77 -0.80
C VAL A 169 9.30 17.84 -1.11
N ILE A 170 9.57 16.68 -1.73
CA ILE A 170 8.55 15.71 -2.13
C ILE A 170 8.50 14.59 -1.08
N ALA A 171 7.31 14.26 -0.59
CA ALA A 171 7.10 13.18 0.38
C ALA A 171 5.88 12.32 0.00
N PHE A 172 6.04 11.00 0.08
CA PHE A 172 4.94 10.03 -0.09
C PHE A 172 4.37 9.67 1.28
N ILE A 173 3.13 10.05 1.55
CA ILE A 173 2.59 10.12 2.92
C ILE A 173 1.83 8.88 3.36
N ASP A 174 1.37 8.10 2.40
CA ASP A 174 0.64 6.86 2.56
C ASP A 174 1.53 5.71 3.06
N GLY A 175 2.84 5.92 3.17
CA GLY A 175 3.75 4.99 3.86
C GLY A 175 3.43 4.82 5.35
N ASN A 176 2.81 5.83 5.98
CA ASN A 176 2.41 5.91 7.38
C ASN A 176 3.46 5.47 8.44
N SER A 177 4.72 5.34 8.02
CA SER A 177 5.88 5.01 8.83
C SER A 177 6.85 6.20 8.88
N GLY A 178 7.70 6.23 9.89
CA GLY A 178 8.56 7.37 10.22
C GLY A 178 9.71 6.90 11.11
N GLU A 179 10.40 7.82 11.80
CA GLU A 179 11.64 7.50 12.54
C GLU A 179 11.48 6.37 13.56
N SER A 180 10.33 6.31 14.23
CA SER A 180 10.03 5.25 15.22
C SER A 180 9.27 4.06 14.64
N GLY A 181 9.25 3.87 13.31
CA GLY A 181 8.52 2.78 12.66
C GLY A 181 7.01 2.75 12.97
N MET A 182 6.30 1.72 12.56
CA MET A 182 4.84 1.68 12.78
C MET A 182 4.44 1.80 14.26
N ASP A 183 5.26 1.32 15.19
CA ASP A 183 5.04 1.46 16.65
C ASP A 183 4.87 2.92 17.10
N GLY A 184 5.68 3.83 16.55
CA GLY A 184 5.50 5.26 16.80
C GLY A 184 4.18 5.80 16.27
N THR A 185 3.71 5.32 15.12
CA THR A 185 2.39 5.67 14.59
C THR A 185 1.28 5.17 15.51
N ARG A 186 1.40 3.94 16.04
CA ARG A 186 0.40 3.36 16.96
C ARG A 186 0.28 4.16 18.25
N ARG A 187 1.40 4.66 18.76
CA ARG A 187 1.42 5.42 20.02
C ARG A 187 0.97 6.86 19.81
N ASP A 188 1.61 7.57 18.86
CA ASP A 188 1.59 9.03 18.76
C ASP A 188 0.86 9.55 17.50
N GLY A 189 0.28 8.66 16.68
CA GLY A 189 -0.47 9.02 15.48
C GLY A 189 -1.84 9.64 15.81
N ALA A 190 -2.30 10.52 14.91
CA ALA A 190 -3.63 11.08 14.98
C ALA A 190 -4.67 10.02 14.58
N LEU A 191 -5.83 10.05 15.25
CA LEU A 191 -6.98 9.24 14.86
C LEU A 191 -7.58 9.79 13.56
N TYR A 192 -7.79 8.91 12.58
CA TYR A 192 -8.44 9.19 11.31
C TYR A 192 -9.48 8.11 11.00
N SER A 193 -10.69 8.53 10.70
CA SER A 193 -11.82 7.63 10.47
C SER A 193 -12.04 7.41 8.98
N LEU A 194 -11.93 6.16 8.56
CA LEU A 194 -12.39 5.65 7.28
C LEU A 194 -13.81 5.08 7.42
N PRO A 195 -14.55 4.90 6.31
CA PRO A 195 -15.80 4.16 6.33
C PRO A 195 -15.62 2.78 6.97
N GLY A 196 -16.27 2.58 8.12
CA GLY A 196 -16.23 1.32 8.87
C GLY A 196 -14.98 1.07 9.70
N ARG A 197 -14.03 2.02 9.82
CA ARG A 197 -12.82 1.81 10.63
C ARG A 197 -12.08 3.08 11.04
N ASP A 198 -11.50 3.07 12.23
CA ASP A 198 -10.50 4.05 12.62
C ASP A 198 -9.07 3.53 12.38
N ILE A 199 -8.21 4.40 11.84
CA ILE A 199 -6.78 4.17 11.67
C ILE A 199 -5.99 5.25 12.45
N LYS A 200 -4.73 4.96 12.78
CA LYS A 200 -3.79 5.99 13.25
C LYS A 200 -2.88 6.41 12.12
N VAL A 201 -2.76 7.70 11.92
CA VAL A 201 -1.95 8.31 10.86
C VAL A 201 -0.87 9.23 11.42
N ARG A 202 0.29 9.25 10.74
CA ARG A 202 1.44 10.07 11.13
C ARG A 202 1.15 11.56 10.99
N THR A 203 1.53 12.31 12.03
CA THR A 203 1.39 13.77 12.08
C THR A 203 2.69 14.54 11.79
N GLY A 204 3.80 13.84 11.55
CA GLY A 204 5.14 14.47 11.46
C GLY A 204 5.26 15.57 10.41
N LEU A 205 4.72 15.34 9.21
CA LEU A 205 4.75 16.33 8.13
C LEU A 205 3.81 17.51 8.42
N ALA A 206 2.60 17.26 8.91
CA ALA A 206 1.70 18.33 9.33
C ALA A 206 2.33 19.21 10.43
N ARG A 207 2.94 18.59 11.45
CA ARG A 207 3.70 19.30 12.49
C ARG A 207 4.84 20.14 11.90
N LEU A 208 5.56 19.60 10.92
CA LEU A 208 6.66 20.32 10.26
C LEU A 208 6.14 21.54 9.52
N VAL A 209 5.07 21.39 8.72
CA VAL A 209 4.47 22.50 7.98
C VAL A 209 3.91 23.56 8.92
N CYS A 210 3.13 23.18 9.94
CA CYS A 210 2.64 24.14 10.95
C CYS A 210 3.80 24.87 11.63
N ARG A 211 4.90 24.18 11.93
CA ARG A 211 6.05 24.78 12.62
C ARG A 211 6.87 25.71 11.73
N LEU A 212 7.03 25.37 10.45
CA LEU A 212 7.82 26.13 9.49
C LEU A 212 7.02 27.22 8.78
N GLN A 213 5.69 27.12 8.79
CA GLN A 213 4.80 28.00 8.03
C GLN A 213 5.21 28.07 6.56
N CYS A 214 5.55 26.91 5.99
CA CYS A 214 5.97 26.81 4.59
C CYS A 214 4.80 26.38 3.70
N PRO A 215 4.85 26.71 2.40
CA PRO A 215 3.87 26.22 1.44
C PRO A 215 3.72 24.70 1.50
N MET A 216 2.47 24.24 1.52
CA MET A 216 2.11 22.84 1.43
C MET A 216 1.23 22.64 0.21
N HIS A 217 1.58 21.65 -0.60
CA HIS A 217 0.87 21.31 -1.82
C HIS A 217 0.58 19.82 -1.80
N MET A 218 -0.51 19.43 -2.44
CA MET A 218 -0.86 18.03 -2.66
C MET A 218 -0.84 17.78 -4.16
N ALA A 219 -0.20 16.71 -4.60
CA ALA A 219 -0.06 16.37 -6.02
C ALA A 219 -0.25 14.87 -6.24
N ALA A 220 -1.04 14.51 -7.25
CA ALA A 220 -1.32 13.13 -7.62
C ALA A 220 -1.12 12.94 -9.13
N VAL A 221 -0.75 11.73 -9.50
CA VAL A 221 -0.70 11.27 -10.89
C VAL A 221 -1.44 9.94 -10.97
N HIS A 222 -2.26 9.76 -12.00
CA HIS A 222 -3.03 8.53 -12.20
C HIS A 222 -3.34 8.33 -13.68
N TRP A 223 -3.78 7.13 -14.03
CA TRP A 223 -4.32 6.80 -15.36
C TRP A 223 -5.83 7.04 -15.38
N ASN A 224 -6.34 7.72 -16.40
CA ASN A 224 -7.78 7.79 -16.63
C ASN A 224 -8.30 6.55 -17.40
N GLU A 225 -9.62 6.47 -17.62
CA GLU A 225 -10.25 5.38 -18.39
C GLU A 225 -9.73 5.24 -19.84
N ARG A 226 -9.11 6.30 -20.39
CA ARG A 226 -8.51 6.32 -21.72
C ARG A 226 -7.02 5.96 -21.72
N MET A 227 -6.49 5.57 -20.56
CA MET A 227 -5.06 5.28 -20.36
C MET A 227 -4.16 6.49 -20.64
N GLU A 228 -4.65 7.68 -20.35
CA GLU A 228 -3.87 8.91 -20.37
C GLU A 228 -3.45 9.26 -18.94
N MET A 229 -2.21 9.73 -18.77
CA MET A 229 -1.76 10.23 -17.46
C MET A 229 -2.40 11.58 -17.16
N VAL A 230 -3.10 11.62 -16.03
CA VAL A 230 -3.73 12.81 -15.48
C VAL A 230 -2.95 13.22 -14.24
N TRP A 231 -2.75 14.53 -14.13
CA TRP A 231 -2.03 15.17 -13.03
C TRP A 231 -2.98 16.11 -12.33
N GLU A 232 -3.08 15.99 -11.00
CA GLU A 232 -3.96 16.81 -10.17
C GLU A 232 -3.14 17.47 -9.06
N ALA A 233 -3.50 18.69 -8.68
CA ALA A 233 -2.91 19.38 -7.54
C ALA A 233 -3.92 20.19 -6.73
N GLU A 234 -3.67 20.27 -5.43
CA GLU A 234 -4.16 21.34 -4.57
C GLU A 234 -2.96 22.13 -4.08
N THR A 235 -2.83 23.37 -4.53
CA THR A 235 -1.72 24.26 -4.17
C THR A 235 -2.05 25.16 -2.98
N ASP A 236 -1.01 25.71 -2.34
CA ASP A 236 -1.10 26.71 -1.28
C ASP A 236 -1.97 26.34 -0.07
N GLN A 237 -1.95 25.06 0.31
CA GLN A 237 -2.62 24.51 1.48
C GLN A 237 -1.87 24.79 2.79
N THR A 238 -1.17 25.94 2.84
CA THR A 238 -0.37 26.35 3.99
C THR A 238 -1.27 26.49 5.22
N PRO A 239 -1.02 25.75 6.31
CA PRO A 239 -1.82 25.82 7.50
C PRO A 239 -1.63 27.15 8.21
N ALA A 240 -2.68 27.64 8.86
CA ALA A 240 -2.58 28.84 9.67
C ALA A 240 -1.59 28.63 10.84
N PRO A 241 -0.95 29.70 11.36
CA PRO A 241 0.04 29.60 12.45
C PRO A 241 -0.46 28.87 13.71
N THR A 242 -1.77 28.92 13.95
CA THR A 242 -2.45 28.34 15.12
C THR A 242 -3.21 27.06 14.79
N GLU A 243 -3.11 26.56 13.56
CA GLU A 243 -3.84 25.36 13.15
C GLU A 243 -3.26 24.12 13.83
N ASP A 244 -4.14 23.28 14.35
CA ASP A 244 -3.77 22.03 15.00
C ASP A 244 -3.15 21.06 13.97
N PRO A 245 -1.92 20.57 14.19
CA PRO A 245 -1.31 19.58 13.30
C PRO A 245 -2.16 18.33 13.07
N GLU A 246 -2.98 17.89 14.03
CA GLU A 246 -3.88 16.75 13.79
C GLU A 246 -4.98 17.08 12.80
N ALA A 247 -5.58 18.28 12.89
CA ALA A 247 -6.56 18.75 11.92
C ALA A 247 -5.96 18.85 10.50
N VAL A 248 -4.72 19.36 10.41
CA VAL A 248 -3.97 19.40 9.14
C VAL A 248 -3.71 17.99 8.62
N THR A 249 -3.34 17.05 9.49
CA THR A 249 -3.19 15.64 9.12
C THR A 249 -4.50 15.05 8.59
N ARG A 250 -5.64 15.29 9.23
CA ARG A 250 -6.94 14.81 8.73
C ARG A 250 -7.24 15.38 7.34
N ARG A 251 -7.08 16.68 7.13
CA ARG A 251 -7.27 17.30 5.80
C ARG A 251 -6.41 16.66 4.71
N ILE A 252 -5.14 16.40 5.02
CA ILE A 252 -4.22 15.73 4.09
C ILE A 252 -4.73 14.32 3.75
N PHE A 253 -5.16 13.55 4.74
CA PHE A 253 -5.68 12.20 4.52
C PHE A 253 -7.06 12.18 3.88
N ASP A 254 -7.92 13.16 4.14
CA ASP A 254 -9.21 13.34 3.45
C ASP A 254 -8.97 13.47 1.94
N TRP A 255 -8.00 14.31 1.55
CA TRP A 255 -7.61 14.46 0.14
C TRP A 255 -7.05 13.15 -0.43
N VAL A 256 -6.08 12.52 0.24
CA VAL A 256 -5.50 11.25 -0.23
C VAL A 256 -6.56 10.16 -0.40
N PHE A 257 -7.41 9.97 0.60
CA PHE A 257 -8.44 8.94 0.52
C PHE A 257 -9.53 9.31 -0.48
N SER A 258 -9.84 10.59 -0.72
CA SER A 258 -10.73 10.96 -1.82
C SER A 258 -10.19 10.50 -3.19
N GLN A 259 -8.88 10.63 -3.39
CA GLN A 259 -8.20 10.22 -4.62
C GLN A 259 -8.08 8.71 -4.75
N ILE A 260 -7.73 8.02 -3.66
CA ILE A 260 -7.71 6.54 -3.61
C ILE A 260 -9.11 5.99 -3.85
N MET A 261 -10.16 6.52 -3.20
CA MET A 261 -11.52 6.03 -3.34
C MET A 261 -12.10 6.25 -4.74
N ALA A 262 -11.64 7.28 -5.45
CA ALA A 262 -12.03 7.48 -6.84
C ALA A 262 -11.44 6.40 -7.79
N ARG A 263 -10.26 5.85 -7.45
CA ARG A 263 -9.45 4.96 -8.32
C ARG A 263 -8.64 3.95 -7.48
N PRO A 264 -9.31 3.07 -6.72
CA PRO A 264 -8.65 2.19 -5.76
C PRO A 264 -7.69 1.21 -6.43
N GLU A 265 -8.00 0.79 -7.66
CA GLU A 265 -7.19 -0.14 -8.45
C GLU A 265 -5.78 0.37 -8.78
N GLN A 266 -5.54 1.68 -8.58
CA GLN A 266 -4.27 2.33 -8.89
C GLN A 266 -3.42 2.60 -7.67
N TRP A 267 -3.89 2.30 -6.46
CA TRP A 267 -3.11 2.53 -5.25
C TRP A 267 -2.25 1.30 -4.93
N ASP A 268 -0.93 1.48 -4.87
CA ASP A 268 0.02 0.37 -4.71
C ASP A 268 0.24 0.00 -3.24
N PHE A 269 -0.15 0.86 -2.31
CA PHE A 269 0.27 0.76 -0.90
C PHE A 269 -0.84 0.34 0.06
N TRP A 270 -1.72 -0.56 -0.40
CA TRP A 270 -2.77 -1.20 0.42
C TRP A 270 -2.27 -1.83 1.72
N ILE A 271 -1.01 -2.29 1.72
CA ILE A 271 -0.33 -2.84 2.89
C ILE A 271 -0.33 -1.88 4.08
N MET A 272 -0.32 -0.56 3.85
CA MET A 272 -0.40 0.42 4.91
C MET A 272 -1.68 0.29 5.71
N LEU A 273 -2.82 0.03 5.06
CA LEU A 273 -4.07 -0.14 5.81
C LEU A 273 -3.91 -1.31 6.77
N ARG A 274 -3.40 -2.47 6.33
CA ARG A 274 -3.18 -3.64 7.21
C ARG A 274 -2.37 -3.26 8.46
N GLU A 275 -1.27 -2.53 8.28
CA GLU A 275 -0.38 -2.17 9.38
C GLU A 275 -0.94 -1.07 10.31
N ALA A 276 -1.58 -0.06 9.73
CA ALA A 276 -2.19 1.07 10.43
C ALA A 276 -3.47 0.68 11.18
N CYS A 277 -4.17 -0.32 10.67
CA CYS A 277 -5.33 -0.94 11.28
C CYS A 277 -4.99 -1.82 12.48
N ALA A 278 -3.86 -2.52 12.41
CA ALA A 278 -3.34 -3.31 13.53
C ALA A 278 -3.00 -2.46 14.76
N CYS A 279 -3.02 -1.12 14.65
CA CYS A 279 -2.86 -0.20 15.78
C CYS A 279 -3.99 -0.25 16.81
N PHE A 280 -5.16 -0.80 16.47
CA PHE A 280 -6.33 -0.92 17.35
C PHE A 280 -6.58 -2.35 17.81
N SER A 281 -5.84 -3.33 17.27
CA SER A 281 -5.78 -4.64 17.91
C SER A 281 -5.18 -4.45 19.31
N PRO A 282 -5.75 -5.04 20.37
CA PRO A 282 -5.05 -5.11 21.64
C PRO A 282 -3.67 -5.67 21.34
N ALA A 283 -2.63 -4.95 21.75
CA ALA A 283 -1.29 -5.49 21.74
C ALA A 283 -1.37 -6.79 22.55
N LEU A 284 -1.42 -7.93 21.87
CA LEU A 284 -0.90 -9.16 22.46
C LEU A 284 0.47 -8.74 22.95
N GLY A 285 0.67 -8.80 24.27
CA GLY A 285 1.86 -8.27 24.90
C GLY A 285 3.08 -8.84 24.17
N ALA A 286 4.17 -8.09 24.15
CA ALA A 286 5.43 -8.57 23.56
C ALA A 286 5.94 -9.91 24.18
N ASP A 287 5.27 -10.42 25.23
CA ASP A 287 5.45 -11.72 25.87
C ASP A 287 4.48 -12.83 25.44
N ASP A 288 3.40 -12.54 24.69
CA ASP A 288 2.47 -13.58 24.18
C ASP A 288 2.93 -14.11 22.81
N ARG A 289 4.23 -14.37 22.66
CA ARG A 289 4.65 -15.30 21.62
C ARG A 289 4.19 -16.68 22.06
N LEU A 290 3.09 -17.15 21.48
CA LEU A 290 2.68 -18.55 21.56
C LEU A 290 3.94 -19.42 21.40
N PRO A 291 4.24 -20.34 22.34
CA PRO A 291 5.44 -21.17 22.27
C PRO A 291 5.57 -21.79 20.88
N ALA A 292 6.77 -21.76 20.31
CA ALA A 292 7.04 -22.42 19.03
C ALA A 292 6.69 -23.92 19.18
N GLY A 293 5.59 -24.33 18.56
CA GLY A 293 5.01 -25.68 18.70
C GLY A 293 3.52 -25.69 19.05
N LEU A 294 2.99 -24.67 19.74
CA LEU A 294 1.58 -24.69 20.18
C LEU A 294 0.59 -24.60 19.00
N HIS A 295 1.01 -23.95 17.91
CA HIS A 295 0.29 -23.91 16.65
C HIS A 295 0.24 -25.30 15.98
N ASP A 296 1.39 -25.99 15.92
CA ASP A 296 1.51 -27.32 15.31
C ASP A 296 0.78 -28.39 16.15
N ASP A 297 0.86 -28.28 17.47
CA ASP A 297 0.13 -29.12 18.42
C ASP A 297 -1.39 -28.94 18.25
N PHE A 298 -1.85 -27.70 18.02
CA PHE A 298 -3.27 -27.43 17.78
C PHE A 298 -3.75 -28.01 16.44
N ILE A 299 -2.96 -27.85 15.38
CA ILE A 299 -3.24 -28.49 14.07
C ILE A 299 -3.32 -30.02 14.25
N HIS A 300 -2.35 -30.60 14.95
CA HIS A 300 -2.33 -32.04 15.21
C HIS A 300 -3.55 -32.50 16.01
N ALA A 301 -3.91 -31.77 17.07
CA ALA A 301 -5.09 -32.06 17.88
C ALA A 301 -6.39 -31.97 17.07
N PHE A 302 -6.53 -30.96 16.21
CA PHE A 302 -7.68 -30.82 15.32
C PHE A 302 -7.83 -32.04 14.40
N HIS A 303 -6.73 -32.49 13.79
CA HIS A 303 -6.74 -33.68 12.94
C HIS A 303 -7.11 -34.95 13.72
N ILE A 304 -6.61 -35.13 14.95
CA ILE A 304 -7.00 -36.26 15.81
C ILE A 304 -8.50 -36.23 16.10
N CYS A 305 -9.06 -35.06 16.44
CA CYS A 305 -10.49 -34.91 16.69
C CYS A 305 -11.32 -35.27 15.45
N LEU A 306 -10.89 -34.80 14.27
CA LEU A 306 -11.54 -35.11 12.99
C LEU A 306 -11.45 -36.61 12.63
N GLU A 307 -10.39 -37.30 13.00
CA GLU A 307 -10.23 -38.74 12.69
C GLU A 307 -10.93 -39.66 13.69
N ARG A 308 -10.91 -39.31 14.98
CA ARG A 308 -11.30 -40.22 16.06
C ARG A 308 -12.58 -39.85 16.77
N SER A 309 -13.06 -38.62 16.62
CA SER A 309 -14.16 -38.08 17.42
C SER A 309 -15.03 -37.10 16.64
N ALA A 310 -15.11 -37.26 15.31
CA ALA A 310 -15.82 -36.31 14.45
C ALA A 310 -17.32 -36.17 14.77
N SER A 311 -17.93 -37.25 15.27
CA SER A 311 -19.35 -37.29 15.63
C SER A 311 -19.66 -36.60 16.96
N SER A 312 -18.67 -36.49 17.86
CA SER A 312 -18.84 -35.91 19.20
C SER A 312 -18.19 -34.54 19.36
N VAL A 313 -17.22 -34.18 18.54
CA VAL A 313 -16.58 -32.85 18.56
C VAL A 313 -17.31 -31.91 17.61
N ARG A 314 -17.67 -30.74 18.12
CA ARG A 314 -18.37 -29.67 17.41
C ARG A 314 -17.49 -28.46 17.17
N LEU A 315 -17.69 -27.82 16.02
CA LEU A 315 -17.12 -26.52 15.72
C LEU A 315 -18.09 -25.43 16.17
N HIS A 316 -17.64 -24.59 17.10
CA HIS A 316 -18.40 -23.45 17.62
C HIS A 316 -17.85 -22.17 17.01
N LEU A 317 -18.69 -21.39 16.31
CA LEU A 317 -18.36 -19.99 16.01
C LEU A 317 -18.51 -19.19 17.31
N ASP A 318 -17.39 -18.82 17.91
CA ASP A 318 -17.37 -17.99 19.12
C ASP A 318 -17.47 -16.49 18.79
N ARG A 319 -17.33 -16.17 17.51
CA ARG A 319 -17.36 -14.82 16.97
C ARG A 319 -18.48 -14.70 15.94
N GLN A 320 -18.95 -13.48 15.74
CA GLN A 320 -19.79 -13.14 14.60
C GLN A 320 -18.91 -13.11 13.35
N VAL A 321 -19.09 -14.09 12.46
CA VAL A 321 -18.25 -14.29 11.28
C VAL A 321 -19.10 -14.22 10.02
N GLU A 322 -18.65 -13.45 9.04
CA GLU A 322 -19.27 -13.30 7.73
C GLU A 322 -18.25 -13.42 6.61
N VAL A 323 -18.68 -13.90 5.45
CA VAL A 323 -17.93 -13.75 4.21
C VAL A 323 -18.60 -12.66 3.39
N TRP A 324 -17.90 -11.56 3.22
CA TRP A 324 -18.34 -10.46 2.38
C TRP A 324 -17.95 -10.68 0.91
N PRO A 325 -18.61 -9.98 -0.03
CA PRO A 325 -18.28 -10.07 -1.44
C PRO A 325 -16.78 -9.91 -1.74
N GLY A 326 -16.33 -10.76 -2.65
CA GLY A 326 -14.98 -10.83 -3.18
C GLY A 326 -13.91 -11.28 -2.19
N ASP A 327 -14.21 -12.40 -1.55
CA ASP A 327 -13.24 -13.24 -0.84
C ASP A 327 -12.71 -12.63 0.45
N VAL A 328 -13.58 -11.97 1.22
CA VAL A 328 -13.23 -11.36 2.50
C VAL A 328 -13.96 -12.05 3.64
N LEU A 329 -13.21 -12.76 4.49
CA LEU A 329 -13.69 -13.31 5.75
C LEU A 329 -13.56 -12.25 6.84
N VAL A 330 -14.68 -11.93 7.47
CA VAL A 330 -14.82 -10.86 8.46
C VAL A 330 -15.17 -11.46 9.81
N ASN A 331 -14.39 -11.12 10.82
CA ASN A 331 -14.78 -11.27 12.22
C ASN A 331 -15.36 -9.94 12.70
N LEU A 332 -16.69 -9.87 12.79
CA LEU A 332 -17.44 -8.69 13.24
C LEU A 332 -17.32 -8.43 14.74
N THR A 333 -16.77 -9.37 15.52
CA THR A 333 -16.62 -9.20 16.97
C THR A 333 -15.40 -8.38 17.34
N ASP A 334 -14.36 -8.41 16.52
CA ASP A 334 -13.10 -7.68 16.74
C ASP A 334 -12.61 -6.91 15.51
N ASP A 335 -13.47 -6.76 14.50
CA ASP A 335 -13.25 -6.02 13.26
C ASP A 335 -11.95 -6.43 12.52
N ARG A 336 -11.73 -7.74 12.43
CA ARG A 336 -10.60 -8.35 11.70
C ARG A 336 -11.05 -8.93 10.37
N PHE A 337 -10.16 -8.82 9.39
CA PHE A 337 -10.40 -9.21 8.01
C PHE A 337 -9.29 -10.15 7.56
N TYR A 338 -9.68 -11.20 6.83
CA TYR A 338 -8.81 -12.21 6.30
C TYR A 338 -9.29 -12.56 4.89
N SER A 339 -8.43 -13.14 4.06
CA SER A 339 -8.89 -13.79 2.83
C SER A 339 -9.95 -14.85 3.17
N ALA A 340 -11.02 -14.97 2.37
CA ALA A 340 -11.98 -16.07 2.53
C ALA A 340 -11.47 -17.36 1.86
N GLU A 341 -10.53 -17.25 0.91
CA GLU A 341 -9.88 -18.39 0.25
C GLU A 341 -10.87 -19.40 -0.32
N GLY A 342 -11.97 -18.93 -0.88
CA GLY A 342 -13.04 -19.77 -1.43
C GLY A 342 -14.10 -20.22 -0.42
N LEU A 343 -13.98 -19.83 0.87
CA LEU A 343 -15.06 -19.96 1.84
C LEU A 343 -16.23 -19.04 1.42
N ARG A 344 -17.45 -19.56 1.41
CA ARG A 344 -18.65 -18.77 1.08
C ARG A 344 -19.45 -18.48 2.33
N ASP A 345 -20.21 -17.37 2.31
CA ASP A 345 -21.02 -16.98 3.48
C ASP A 345 -22.05 -18.06 3.88
N GLN A 346 -22.61 -18.71 2.86
CA GLN A 346 -23.56 -19.83 3.01
C GLN A 346 -22.94 -21.02 3.73
N ASP A 347 -21.61 -21.22 3.62
CA ASP A 347 -20.94 -22.31 4.32
C ASP A 347 -20.87 -22.06 5.85
N LEU A 348 -21.11 -20.82 6.30
CA LEU A 348 -21.15 -20.45 7.73
C LEU A 348 -22.58 -20.41 8.29
N GLU A 349 -23.60 -20.39 7.43
CA GLU A 349 -25.00 -20.14 7.80
C GLU A 349 -25.50 -21.16 8.83
N THR A 350 -25.28 -22.45 8.57
CA THR A 350 -25.69 -23.54 9.47
C THR A 350 -24.93 -23.52 10.80
N MET A 351 -23.70 -23.02 10.81
CA MET A 351 -22.88 -22.89 12.02
C MET A 351 -23.25 -21.67 12.88
N ARG A 352 -23.83 -20.62 12.29
CA ARG A 352 -24.36 -19.45 13.03
C ARG A 352 -25.59 -19.81 13.85
N GLU A 353 -26.42 -20.72 13.32
CA GLU A 353 -27.63 -21.17 14.01
C GLU A 353 -27.32 -22.09 15.19
N ALA A 354 -26.42 -23.07 14.98
CA ALA A 354 -25.99 -23.99 16.03
C ALA A 354 -24.61 -24.61 15.76
N PRO A 355 -23.84 -24.95 16.81
CA PRO A 355 -22.59 -25.69 16.64
C PRO A 355 -22.81 -27.05 15.96
N ARG A 356 -22.04 -27.31 14.90
CA ARG A 356 -22.13 -28.53 14.06
C ARG A 356 -20.99 -29.48 14.39
N SER A 357 -21.25 -30.80 14.36
CA SER A 357 -20.17 -31.78 14.53
C SER A 357 -19.22 -31.77 13.33
N LEU A 358 -17.97 -32.19 13.53
CA LEU A 358 -17.02 -32.30 12.43
C LEU A 358 -17.47 -33.33 11.38
N GLU A 359 -18.22 -34.36 11.80
CA GLU A 359 -18.84 -35.35 10.91
C GLU A 359 -19.95 -34.72 10.04
N GLU A 360 -20.83 -33.92 10.65
CA GLU A 360 -21.89 -33.20 9.93
C GLU A 360 -21.30 -32.24 8.90
N LEU A 361 -20.31 -31.44 9.28
CA LEU A 361 -19.63 -30.51 8.37
C LEU A 361 -18.89 -31.25 7.24
N SER A 362 -18.32 -32.41 7.54
CA SER A 362 -17.65 -33.24 6.52
C SER A 362 -18.63 -33.84 5.52
N ALA A 363 -19.84 -34.19 5.97
CA ALA A 363 -20.89 -34.69 5.09
C ALA A 363 -21.49 -33.58 4.21
N GLU A 364 -21.59 -32.36 4.74
CA GLU A 364 -22.20 -31.20 4.07
C GLU A 364 -21.25 -30.53 3.07
N HIS A 365 -20.01 -30.24 3.48
CA HIS A 365 -19.04 -29.46 2.69
C HIS A 365 -17.85 -30.30 2.19
N GLY A 366 -17.72 -31.54 2.65
CA GLY A 366 -16.61 -32.43 2.31
C GLY A 366 -15.44 -32.35 3.30
N LEU A 367 -14.70 -33.46 3.42
CA LEU A 367 -13.58 -33.59 4.37
C LEU A 367 -12.46 -32.56 4.14
N HIS A 368 -12.19 -32.20 2.89
CA HIS A 368 -11.15 -31.21 2.57
C HIS A 368 -11.51 -29.83 3.09
N TRP A 369 -12.78 -29.44 2.98
CA TRP A 369 -13.28 -28.18 3.51
C TRP A 369 -13.08 -28.09 5.02
N VAL A 370 -13.43 -29.14 5.77
CA VAL A 370 -13.28 -29.15 7.25
C VAL A 370 -11.81 -29.08 7.66
N LYS A 371 -10.94 -29.80 6.95
CA LYS A 371 -9.48 -29.77 7.20
C LYS A 371 -8.87 -28.41 6.95
N PHE A 372 -9.37 -27.67 5.98
CA PHE A 372 -8.85 -26.37 5.61
C PHE A 372 -9.59 -25.24 6.33
N HIS A 373 -10.84 -24.97 5.99
CA HIS A 373 -11.61 -23.85 6.54
C HIS A 373 -12.00 -24.05 8.00
N GLY A 374 -12.41 -25.26 8.41
CA GLY A 374 -12.75 -25.52 9.81
C GLY A 374 -11.56 -25.31 10.76
N LEU A 375 -10.39 -25.83 10.37
CA LEU A 375 -9.14 -25.59 11.09
C LEU A 375 -8.74 -24.12 11.07
N ARG A 376 -8.79 -23.48 9.89
CA ARG A 376 -8.42 -22.08 9.71
C ARG A 376 -9.26 -21.15 10.58
N LEU A 377 -10.59 -21.34 10.64
CA LEU A 377 -11.46 -20.58 11.53
C LEU A 377 -11.04 -20.70 13.01
N CYS A 378 -10.59 -21.87 13.44
CA CYS A 378 -10.03 -22.05 14.78
C CYS A 378 -8.69 -21.34 14.97
N LEU A 379 -7.76 -21.45 14.01
CA LEU A 379 -6.45 -20.81 14.08
C LEU A 379 -6.55 -19.28 14.07
N LEU A 380 -7.55 -18.73 13.35
CA LEU A 380 -7.86 -17.31 13.34
C LEU A 380 -8.59 -16.83 14.60
N GLY A 381 -8.91 -17.74 15.54
CA GLY A 381 -9.61 -17.41 16.78
C GLY A 381 -11.08 -17.03 16.60
N MET A 382 -11.67 -17.39 15.45
CA MET A 382 -13.08 -17.16 15.12
C MET A 382 -13.97 -18.30 15.58
N ALA A 383 -13.41 -19.51 15.63
CA ALA A 383 -14.08 -20.71 16.07
C ALA A 383 -13.27 -21.45 17.15
N ARG A 384 -13.92 -22.37 17.84
CA ARG A 384 -13.26 -23.35 18.71
C ARG A 384 -13.87 -24.73 18.56
N LEU A 385 -13.11 -25.74 18.95
CA LEU A 385 -13.62 -27.08 19.16
C LEU A 385 -14.29 -27.18 20.54
N GLY A 386 -15.46 -27.80 20.59
CA GLY A 386 -16.20 -28.11 21.82
C GLY A 386 -16.76 -29.54 21.76
N ALA A 387 -17.12 -30.08 22.92
CA ALA A 387 -17.80 -31.37 23.04
C ALA A 387 -19.33 -31.18 23.15
#